data_AF-A0A2S8BAT2-F1
#
_entry.id   AF-A0A2S8BAT2-F1
#
_cell.length_a   1.000
_cell.length_b   1.000
_cell.length_c   1.000
_cell.angle_alpha   90.00
_cell.angle_beta   90.00
_cell.angle_gamma   90.00
#
_symmetry.space_group_name_H-M   'P 1'
#
loop_
_entity.id
_entity.type
_entity.pdbx_description
1 polymer ?
#
loop_
_entity_poly.entity_id
_entity_poly.type
_entity_poly.pdbx_seq_one_letter_code
_entity_poly.pdbx_strand_id
1 'polypeptide(L)'
;MDGSFTTTVIWHDSRGSECEAEVRVTYVGRHGFPETRTDPAEPATVEITDIVPINDDAWAYIPDDLFERDDLIAECFEDWDATCEAAEEARAEDYRDRMREEADNG
;
A
#
# COMPACT_ATOMS: atom_id res chain seq x y z
N MET A 1 5.69 6.08 -2.30
CA MET A 1 5.68 4.91 -3.19
C MET A 1 4.23 4.60 -3.46
N ASP A 2 3.83 4.60 -4.72
CA ASP A 2 2.48 4.21 -5.12
C ASP A 2 2.38 2.68 -5.12
N GLY A 3 1.29 2.15 -4.59
CA GLY A 3 0.99 0.72 -4.55
C GLY A 3 -0.48 0.45 -4.84
N SER A 4 -0.79 -0.78 -5.21
CA SER A 4 -2.18 -1.20 -5.41
C SER A 4 -2.35 -2.69 -5.21
N PHE A 5 -3.46 -3.06 -4.58
CA PHE A 5 -3.87 -4.46 -4.44
C PHE A 5 -5.36 -4.61 -4.72
N THR A 6 -5.79 -5.86 -4.85
CA THR A 6 -7.19 -6.23 -5.01
C THR A 6 -7.68 -6.87 -3.72
N THR A 7 -8.82 -6.43 -3.22
CA THR A 7 -9.47 -7.01 -2.04
C THR A 7 -10.99 -6.97 -2.18
N THR A 8 -11.69 -7.69 -1.32
CA THR A 8 -13.16 -7.69 -1.27
C THR A 8 -13.63 -6.81 -0.12
N VAL A 9 -14.46 -5.83 -0.43
CA VAL A 9 -15.03 -4.93 0.57
C VAL A 9 -16.53 -5.14 0.70
N ILE A 10 -16.99 -5.12 1.95
CA ILE A 10 -18.42 -5.16 2.29
C ILE A 10 -18.79 -3.80 2.90
N TRP A 11 -19.91 -3.24 2.47
CA TRP A 11 -20.48 -2.00 3.02
C TRP A 11 -22.01 -2.04 3.00
N HIS A 12 -22.65 -1.05 3.63
CA HIS A 12 -24.11 -0.90 3.56
C HIS A 12 -24.47 0.24 2.61
N ASP A 13 -25.42 -0.01 1.69
CA ASP A 13 -25.96 1.04 0.85
C ASP A 13 -26.85 2.02 1.63
N SER A 14 -27.31 3.09 0.96
CA SER A 14 -28.22 4.08 1.55
C SER A 14 -29.56 3.51 2.10
N ARG A 15 -29.89 2.25 1.79
CA ARG A 15 -31.09 1.53 2.25
C ARG A 15 -30.76 0.52 3.36
N GLY A 16 -29.50 0.46 3.81
CA GLY A 16 -29.02 -0.48 4.81
C GLY A 16 -28.87 -1.91 4.28
N SER A 17 -28.86 -2.10 2.96
CA SER A 17 -28.61 -3.40 2.34
C SER A 17 -27.10 -3.64 2.24
N GLU A 18 -26.66 -4.82 2.65
CA GLU A 18 -25.27 -5.24 2.52
C GLU A 18 -24.90 -5.36 1.04
N CYS A 19 -23.77 -4.76 0.69
CA CYS A 19 -23.17 -4.76 -0.63
C CYS A 19 -21.76 -5.32 -0.49
N GLU A 20 -21.39 -6.23 -1.39
CA GLU A 20 -20.07 -6.83 -1.46
C GLU A 20 -19.52 -6.60 -2.87
N ALA A 21 -18.29 -6.11 -2.99
CA ALA A 21 -17.61 -5.99 -4.27
C ALA A 21 -16.11 -6.24 -4.14
N GLU A 22 -15.55 -6.85 -5.19
CA GLU A 22 -14.12 -6.88 -5.41
C GLU A 22 -13.65 -5.53 -5.97
N VAL A 23 -12.71 -4.91 -5.28
CA VAL A 23 -12.19 -3.57 -5.59
C VAL A 23 -10.67 -3.62 -5.75
N ARG A 24 -10.16 -2.76 -6.63
CA ARG A 24 -8.75 -2.37 -6.64
C ARG A 24 -8.59 -1.14 -5.77
N VAL A 25 -7.73 -1.24 -4.76
CA VAL A 25 -7.34 -0.14 -3.88
C VAL A 25 -5.98 0.38 -4.34
N THR A 26 -5.87 1.69 -4.56
CA THR A 26 -4.62 2.37 -4.90
C THR A 26 -4.24 3.32 -3.78
N TYR A 27 -3.00 3.25 -3.32
CA TYR A 27 -2.53 4.01 -2.17
C TYR A 27 -1.15 4.62 -2.39
N VAL A 28 -0.80 5.59 -1.55
CA VAL A 28 0.54 6.19 -1.47
C VAL A 28 1.13 5.95 -0.09
N GLY A 29 2.17 5.13 -0.02
CA GLY A 29 2.97 4.93 1.19
C GLY A 29 4.12 5.93 1.29
N ARG A 30 4.37 6.46 2.48
CA ARG A 30 5.48 7.38 2.80
C ARG A 30 6.21 6.89 4.05
N HIS A 31 7.53 6.82 3.95
CA HIS A 31 8.37 6.55 5.10
C HIS A 31 8.25 7.68 6.13
N GLY A 32 8.24 7.29 7.39
CA GLY A 32 8.42 8.20 8.50
C GLY A 32 9.85 8.72 8.59
N PHE A 33 10.06 9.67 9.50
CA PHE A 33 11.36 10.21 9.80
C PHE A 33 11.76 9.86 11.24
N PRO A 34 12.99 9.40 11.47
CA PRO A 34 13.48 9.17 12.83
C PRO A 34 13.56 10.50 13.59
N GLU A 35 13.44 10.43 14.92
CA GLU A 35 13.66 11.59 15.79
C GLU A 35 15.06 12.16 15.55
N THR A 36 15.12 13.49 15.43
CA THR A 36 16.37 14.24 15.38
C THR A 36 16.50 15.14 16.61
N ARG A 37 17.65 15.82 16.76
CA ARG A 37 17.83 16.77 17.87
C ARG A 37 16.82 17.92 17.86
N THR A 38 16.27 18.24 16.69
CA THR A 38 15.42 19.43 16.49
C THR A 38 13.97 19.06 16.20
N ASP A 39 13.74 17.86 15.66
CA ASP A 39 12.44 17.43 15.15
C ASP A 39 12.04 16.08 15.77
N PRO A 40 10.81 15.93 16.25
CA PRO A 40 10.32 14.66 16.77
C PRO A 40 10.23 13.60 15.67
N ALA A 41 10.17 12.32 16.05
CA ALA A 41 9.91 11.25 15.10
C ALA A 41 8.55 11.43 14.42
N GLU A 42 8.51 11.23 13.11
CA GLU A 42 7.28 11.17 12.32
C GLU A 42 7.05 9.71 11.91
N PRO A 43 5.88 9.13 12.20
CA PRO A 43 5.59 7.75 11.80
C PRO A 43 5.41 7.64 10.28
N ALA A 44 5.54 6.42 9.76
CA ALA A 44 5.16 6.14 8.39
C ALA A 44 3.66 6.35 8.17
N THR A 45 3.28 6.73 6.96
CA THR A 45 1.88 7.01 6.60
C THR A 45 1.51 6.31 5.31
N VAL A 46 0.28 5.83 5.21
CA VAL A 46 -0.33 5.36 3.96
C VAL A 46 -1.65 6.09 3.77
N GLU A 47 -1.91 6.51 2.54
CA GLU A 47 -3.13 7.22 2.15
C GLU A 47 -3.76 6.52 0.95
N ILE A 48 -5.04 6.14 1.05
CA ILE A 48 -5.80 5.60 -0.08
C ILE A 48 -6.15 6.75 -1.01
N THR A 49 -5.80 6.60 -2.28
CA THR A 49 -6.01 7.61 -3.32
C THR A 49 -7.12 7.25 -4.29
N ASP A 50 -7.42 5.97 -4.45
CA ASP A 50 -8.47 5.49 -5.34
C ASP A 50 -9.00 4.11 -4.92
N ILE A 51 -10.30 3.89 -5.11
CA ILE A 51 -10.97 2.61 -4.90
C ILE A 51 -11.92 2.38 -6.07
N VAL A 52 -11.62 1.37 -6.89
CA VAL A 52 -12.37 1.10 -8.12
C VAL A 52 -12.86 -0.35 -8.15
N PRO A 53 -14.16 -0.60 -8.37
CA PRO A 53 -14.66 -1.97 -8.53
C PRO A 53 -14.07 -2.63 -9.78
N ILE A 54 -13.70 -3.90 -9.66
CA ILE A 54 -13.07 -4.65 -10.77
C ILE A 54 -14.10 -5.22 -11.74
N ASN A 55 -15.30 -5.55 -11.25
CA ASN A 55 -16.37 -6.07 -12.09
C ASN A 55 -17.12 -4.91 -12.78
N ASP A 56 -17.07 -4.86 -14.12
CA ASP A 56 -17.74 -3.86 -14.97
C ASP A 56 -19.27 -3.75 -14.75
N ASP A 57 -19.90 -4.81 -14.22
CA ASP A 57 -21.33 -4.81 -13.86
C ASP A 57 -21.62 -4.02 -12.57
N ALA A 58 -20.59 -3.69 -11.79
CA ALA A 58 -20.71 -2.93 -10.57
C ALA A 58 -20.57 -1.42 -10.86
N TRP A 59 -21.67 -0.78 -11.27
CA TRP A 59 -21.90 0.67 -11.06
C TRP A 59 -22.13 0.96 -9.56
N ALA A 60 -21.52 0.15 -8.70
CA ALA A 60 -21.68 0.16 -7.28
C ALA A 60 -21.06 1.46 -6.77
N TYR A 61 -21.91 2.28 -6.16
CA TYR A 61 -21.45 3.46 -5.45
C TYR A 61 -20.50 3.00 -4.33
N ILE A 62 -19.24 3.42 -4.44
CA ILE A 62 -18.21 3.23 -3.42
C ILE A 62 -18.40 4.34 -2.39
N PRO A 63 -18.71 4.01 -1.12
CA PRO A 63 -18.81 5.02 -0.08
C PRO A 63 -17.47 5.68 0.22
N ASP A 64 -17.50 6.98 0.48
CA ASP A 64 -16.28 7.75 0.82
C ASP A 64 -15.65 7.26 2.13
N ASP A 65 -16.43 6.67 3.06
CA ASP A 65 -15.90 6.13 4.32
C ASP A 65 -14.93 4.95 4.13
N LEU A 66 -14.95 4.30 2.96
CA LEU A 66 -13.99 3.24 2.65
C LEU A 66 -12.55 3.77 2.54
N PHE A 67 -12.36 5.06 2.21
CA PHE A 67 -11.02 5.66 2.11
C PHE A 67 -10.35 5.87 3.46
N GLU A 68 -11.14 5.93 4.54
CA GLU A 68 -10.68 6.16 5.91
C GLU A 68 -10.85 4.91 6.79
N ARG A 69 -11.21 3.76 6.19
CA ARG A 69 -11.50 2.53 6.93
C ARG A 69 -10.21 1.91 7.47
N ASP A 70 -10.16 1.71 8.80
CA ASP A 70 -8.95 1.26 9.50
C ASP A 70 -8.40 -0.08 8.99
N ASP A 71 -9.27 -1.01 8.62
CA ASP A 71 -8.90 -2.32 8.07
C ASP A 71 -8.25 -2.21 6.69
N LEU A 72 -8.82 -1.40 5.79
CA LEU A 72 -8.25 -1.15 4.47
C LEU A 72 -6.92 -0.40 4.56
N ILE A 73 -6.82 0.57 5.46
CA ILE A 73 -5.55 1.26 5.72
C ILE A 73 -4.50 0.28 6.24
N ALA A 74 -4.86 -0.63 7.14
CA ALA A 74 -3.95 -1.67 7.64
C ALA A 74 -3.47 -2.60 6.50
N GLU A 75 -4.37 -3.06 5.62
CA GLU A 75 -3.99 -3.85 4.44
C GLU A 75 -3.04 -3.07 3.51
N CYS A 76 -3.27 -1.76 3.31
CA CYS A 76 -2.37 -0.92 2.52
C CYS A 76 -0.99 -0.81 3.18
N PHE A 77 -0.91 -0.72 4.51
CA PHE A 77 0.37 -0.73 5.23
C PHE A 77 1.11 -2.05 5.08
N GLU A 78 0.41 -3.19 5.18
CA GLU A 78 1.02 -4.52 5.02
C GLU A 78 1.59 -4.72 3.61
N ASP A 79 0.83 -4.36 2.57
CA ASP A 79 1.28 -4.45 1.17
C ASP A 79 2.47 -3.51 0.92
N TRP A 80 2.43 -2.30 1.47
CA TRP A 80 3.49 -1.32 1.32
C TRP A 80 4.79 -1.75 2.02
N ASP A 81 4.70 -2.27 3.24
CA ASP A 81 5.86 -2.73 4.01
C ASP A 81 6.54 -3.92 3.32
N ALA A 82 5.75 -4.90 2.86
CA ALA A 82 6.25 -6.03 2.08
C ALA A 82 6.93 -5.59 0.78
N THR A 83 6.36 -4.59 0.10
CA THR A 83 6.97 -4.01 -1.12
C THR A 83 8.28 -3.29 -0.81
N CYS A 84 8.36 -2.58 0.32
CA CYS A 84 9.59 -1.93 0.76
C CYS A 84 10.68 -2.95 1.09
N GLU A 85 10.35 -4.01 1.84
CA GLU A 85 11.28 -5.09 2.18
C GLU A 85 11.85 -5.76 0.92
N ALA A 86 10.97 -6.12 -0.03
CA ALA A 86 11.40 -6.71 -1.30
C ALA A 86 12.32 -5.78 -2.11
N ALA A 87 12.05 -4.47 -2.10
CA ALA A 87 12.90 -3.49 -2.76
C ALA A 87 14.27 -3.33 -2.07
N GLU A 88 14.34 -3.47 -0.75
CA GLU A 88 15.60 -3.45 0.00
C GLU A 88 16.42 -4.71 -0.25
N GLU A 89 15.80 -5.88 -0.27
CA GLU A 89 16.46 -7.14 -0.59
C GLU A 89 17.05 -7.12 -2.00
N ALA A 90 16.29 -6.65 -2.99
CA ALA A 90 16.77 -6.53 -4.37
C ALA A 90 17.99 -5.60 -4.48
N ARG A 91 18.01 -4.47 -3.76
CA ARG A 91 19.18 -3.57 -3.71
C ARG A 91 20.38 -4.22 -3.05
N ALA A 92 20.15 -5.02 -2.00
CA ALA A 92 21.21 -5.72 -1.29
C ALA A 92 21.83 -6.84 -2.14
N GLU A 93 21.02 -7.55 -2.93
CA GLU A 93 21.47 -8.56 -3.88
C GLU A 93 22.30 -7.93 -5.01
N ASP A 94 21.79 -6.88 -5.65
CA ASP A 94 22.51 -6.12 -6.70
C ASP A 94 23.89 -5.63 -6.22
N TYR A 95 23.94 -5.13 -4.97
CA TYR A 95 25.21 -4.71 -4.37
C TYR A 95 26.19 -5.88 -4.18
N ARG A 96 25.70 -7.06 -3.74
CA ARG A 96 26.55 -8.25 -3.55
C ARG A 96 27.07 -8.78 -4.88
N ASP A 97 26.23 -8.81 -5.90
CA ASP A 97 26.62 -9.29 -7.23
C ASP A 97 27.67 -8.37 -7.84
N ARG A 98 27.49 -7.05 -7.78
CA ARG A 98 28.51 -6.10 -8.25
C ARG A 98 29.85 -6.28 -7.54
N MET A 99 29.83 -6.45 -6.21
CA MET A 99 31.06 -6.68 -5.43
C MET A 99 31.75 -8.00 -5.79
N ARG A 100 31.00 -9.05 -6.16
CA ARG A 100 31.55 -10.32 -6.63
C ARG A 100 32.16 -10.18 -8.03
N GLU A 101 31.46 -9.53 -8.95
CA GLU A 101 31.97 -9.26 -10.31
C GLU A 101 33.23 -8.39 -10.30
N GLU A 102 33.30 -7.39 -9.44
CA GLU A 102 34.50 -6.55 -9.25
C GLU A 102 35.68 -7.35 -8.66
N ALA A 103 35.41 -8.34 -7.81
CA ALA A 103 36.43 -9.21 -7.23
C ALA A 103 36.96 -10.27 -8.22
N ASP A 104 36.11 -10.75 -9.14
CA ASP A 104 36.50 -11.72 -10.17
C ASP A 104 37.24 -11.08 -11.36
N ASN A 105 37.18 -9.75 -11.52
CA ASN A 105 37.77 -9.00 -12.63
C ASN A 105 39.05 -8.22 -12.28
N GLY A 106 39.61 -8.43 -11.08
CA GLY A 106 40.86 -7.82 -10.58
C GLY A 106 42.00 -8.82 -10.41
#